data_AF-A0A7S4Q8P2-F1
#
_entry.id   AF-A0A7S4Q8P2-F1
#
_cell.length_a   1.000
_cell.length_b   1.000
_cell.length_c   1.000
_cell.angle_alpha   90.00
_cell.angle_beta   90.00
_cell.angle_gamma   90.00
#
_symmetry.space_group_name_H-M   'P 1'
#
loop_
_entity.id
_entity.type
_entity.pdbx_description
1 polymer ?
#
loop_
_entity_poly.entity_id
_entity_poly.type
_entity_poly.pdbx_seq_one_letter_code
_entity_poly.pdbx_strand_id
1 'polypeptide(L)'
;MSSDESDSEGPTPGAGPAERAGAKARAWFNVYGPSPLPRQRRRGAAGGRCGVALDEDDPLHSFELSFLSLSGVDDSVSPRTLCDISQEFSFVEWGVNFRAEKQGKEPRYASLAWLRQLQEEIDRRQQTGKFAPIHFAAHLGGEYCVDVLKGDTSLVRTLWEDYGFLRIHLCPTRSHGVNSSQLKKYLSTLKSVIIALPQVEFVLLVTRETRVLTFQLMNDCQPNLAFFYNAEELTCCSSSGPVRRPPPCPHPGIHCGYGGGITVENLTDELRRIAQVVNNPKRPVWVDLESGLRSSGPGRPDEFDLGKAWACIRTVFDLDLPRPRPTFASRSQAVRAEHPGSSGTDELTGVTR
;
A
#
# COMPACT_ATOMS: atom_id res chain seq x y z
N MET A 1 38.96 19.78 57.98
CA MET A 1 37.69 19.08 58.28
C MET A 1 36.77 19.39 57.13
N SER A 2 36.57 18.37 56.29
CA SER A 2 35.87 18.44 55.00
C SER A 2 34.36 18.47 55.23
N SER A 3 33.66 19.39 54.58
CA SER A 3 32.20 19.45 54.54
C SER A 3 31.70 18.61 53.37
N ASP A 4 30.95 17.56 53.69
CA ASP A 4 30.22 16.71 52.75
C ASP A 4 29.04 17.47 52.13
N GLU A 5 29.08 17.67 50.81
CA GLU A 5 27.91 17.99 49.99
C GLU A 5 27.33 16.66 49.46
N SER A 6 26.15 16.30 49.97
CA SER A 6 25.37 15.16 49.50
C SER A 6 24.38 15.61 48.43
N ASP A 7 24.74 15.44 47.16
CA ASP A 7 23.83 15.60 46.03
C ASP A 7 22.83 14.43 45.98
N SER A 8 21.58 14.73 46.28
CA SER A 8 20.45 13.83 46.08
C SER A 8 19.97 13.93 44.63
N GLU A 9 20.36 12.97 43.78
CA GLU A 9 19.76 12.81 42.45
C GLU A 9 18.30 12.35 42.58
N GLY A 10 17.37 13.26 42.30
CA GLY A 10 15.95 12.95 42.19
C GLY A 10 15.64 12.06 40.98
N PRO A 11 14.52 11.32 40.99
CA PRO A 11 14.16 10.40 39.92
C PRO A 11 13.94 11.16 38.61
N THR A 12 14.63 10.71 37.56
CA THR A 12 14.48 11.23 36.20
C THR A 12 13.02 11.05 35.73
N PRO A 13 12.38 12.09 35.16
CA PRO A 13 11.01 12.00 34.69
C PRO A 13 10.90 10.96 33.57
N GLY A 14 9.94 10.04 33.71
CA GLY A 14 9.77 8.91 32.79
C GLY A 14 9.48 9.36 31.36
N ALA A 15 10.14 8.72 30.40
CA ALA A 15 10.01 8.96 28.96
C ALA A 15 8.53 9.04 28.50
N GLY A 16 8.22 10.09 27.73
CA GLY A 16 6.89 10.36 27.20
C GLY A 16 6.42 9.35 26.12
N PRO A 17 5.12 9.33 25.76
CA PRO A 17 4.56 8.39 24.78
C PRO A 17 5.28 8.36 23.44
N ALA A 18 5.71 9.52 22.93
CA ALA A 18 6.46 9.64 21.67
C ALA A 18 7.85 9.01 21.74
N GLU A 19 8.54 9.14 22.88
CA GLU A 19 9.87 8.56 23.09
C GLU A 19 9.80 7.02 23.21
N ARG A 20 8.73 6.51 23.86
CA ARG A 20 8.44 5.06 23.90
C ARG A 20 8.09 4.49 22.53
N ALA A 21 7.36 5.22 21.69
CA ALA A 21 7.10 4.82 20.31
C ALA A 21 8.40 4.77 19.49
N GLY A 22 9.27 5.78 19.64
CA GLY A 22 10.60 5.82 19.01
C GLY A 22 11.54 4.70 19.45
N ALA A 23 11.49 4.28 20.71
CA ALA A 23 12.23 3.11 21.19
C ALA A 23 11.69 1.80 20.58
N LYS A 24 10.37 1.65 20.47
CA LYS A 24 9.72 0.47 19.85
C LYS A 24 10.02 0.35 18.36
N ALA A 25 9.99 1.44 17.60
CA ALA A 25 10.33 1.42 16.16
C ALA A 25 11.80 1.02 15.94
N ARG A 26 12.73 1.52 16.77
CA ARG A 26 14.14 1.14 16.74
C ARG A 26 14.38 -0.31 17.14
N ALA A 27 13.74 -0.79 18.20
CA ALA A 27 13.82 -2.18 18.66
C ALA A 27 13.25 -3.15 17.62
N TRP A 28 12.11 -2.80 17.00
CA TRP A 28 11.52 -3.54 15.89
C TRP A 28 12.55 -3.72 14.76
N PHE A 29 13.28 -2.67 14.38
CA PHE A 29 14.29 -2.82 13.33
C PHE A 29 15.56 -3.57 13.77
N ASN A 30 15.99 -3.47 15.03
CA ASN A 30 17.15 -4.27 15.48
C ASN A 30 16.87 -5.78 15.45
N VAL A 31 15.60 -6.19 15.56
CA VAL A 31 15.18 -7.60 15.52
C VAL A 31 14.89 -8.09 14.09
N TYR A 32 14.41 -7.20 13.20
CA TYR A 32 13.92 -7.57 11.85
C TYR A 32 14.67 -6.91 10.68
N GLY A 33 15.57 -5.97 10.94
CA GLY A 33 16.57 -5.50 10.00
C GLY A 33 17.64 -6.58 9.77
N PRO A 34 18.40 -6.53 8.65
CA PRO A 34 19.37 -7.57 8.33
C PRO A 34 20.47 -7.63 9.41
N SER A 35 20.40 -8.66 10.26
CA SER A 35 21.41 -9.04 11.26
C SER A 35 21.49 -10.58 11.38
N PRO A 36 22.63 -11.14 11.84
CA PRO A 36 22.91 -12.57 11.73
C PRO A 36 22.01 -13.41 12.65
N LEU A 37 21.48 -14.50 12.07
CA LEU A 37 20.42 -15.36 12.59
C LEU A 37 20.70 -15.99 13.96
N PRO A 38 19.69 -16.13 14.85
CA PRO A 38 19.68 -17.16 15.88
C PRO A 38 19.19 -18.51 15.32
N ARG A 39 19.77 -19.61 15.82
CA ARG A 39 19.40 -21.00 15.50
C ARG A 39 18.02 -21.37 16.05
N GLN A 40 17.12 -21.85 15.18
CA GLN A 40 15.83 -22.43 15.59
C GLN A 40 15.82 -23.96 15.47
N ARG A 41 15.36 -24.62 16.55
CA ARG A 41 15.17 -26.07 16.66
C ARG A 41 13.84 -26.49 16.01
N ARG A 42 13.87 -27.57 15.23
CA ARG A 42 12.69 -28.24 14.64
C ARG A 42 12.04 -29.20 15.64
N ARG A 43 10.70 -29.23 15.69
CA ARG A 43 9.89 -30.38 16.13
C ARG A 43 8.94 -30.77 14.99
N GLY A 44 8.80 -32.08 14.79
CA GLY A 44 8.00 -32.68 13.72
C GLY A 44 6.54 -32.89 14.08
N ALA A 45 5.71 -33.10 13.06
CA ALA A 45 4.30 -33.42 13.15
C ALA A 45 4.00 -34.71 12.35
N ALA A 46 3.07 -35.51 12.88
CA ALA A 46 2.49 -36.70 12.27
C ALA A 46 1.03 -36.42 11.90
N GLY A 47 0.56 -37.02 10.80
CA GLY A 47 -0.73 -36.73 10.17
C GLY A 47 -1.91 -37.61 10.62
N GLY A 48 -3.11 -37.14 10.29
CA GLY A 48 -4.40 -37.82 10.43
C GLY A 48 -5.47 -37.11 9.57
N ARG A 49 -6.41 -37.87 8.99
CA ARG A 49 -7.24 -37.56 7.81
C ARG A 49 -8.50 -36.69 8.04
N CYS A 50 -8.96 -36.17 6.89
CA CYS A 50 -10.15 -35.37 6.56
C CYS A 50 -11.50 -35.70 7.22
N GLY A 51 -11.95 -34.75 8.02
CA GLY A 51 -13.26 -34.12 7.92
C GLY A 51 -13.06 -32.66 8.34
N VAL A 52 -13.17 -31.69 7.42
CA VAL A 52 -12.75 -30.30 7.68
C VAL A 52 -13.81 -29.60 8.54
N ALA A 53 -13.78 -29.87 9.84
CA ALA A 53 -14.07 -28.80 10.79
C ALA A 53 -13.06 -27.70 10.47
N LEU A 54 -13.54 -26.47 10.24
CA LEU A 54 -12.65 -25.32 10.17
C LEU A 54 -11.87 -25.32 11.48
N ASP A 55 -10.58 -25.64 11.39
CA ASP A 55 -9.68 -25.64 12.53
C ASP A 55 -9.67 -24.19 13.00
N GLU A 56 -10.28 -23.89 14.15
CA GLU A 56 -10.30 -22.52 14.69
C GLU A 56 -8.87 -21.98 14.91
N ASP A 57 -7.87 -22.86 14.81
CA ASP A 57 -6.45 -22.57 14.86
C ASP A 57 -5.78 -22.33 13.48
N ASP A 58 -6.51 -22.21 12.35
CA ASP A 58 -5.89 -21.86 11.07
C ASP A 58 -5.29 -20.44 11.17
N PRO A 59 -3.95 -20.28 11.05
CA PRO A 59 -3.30 -18.99 11.16
C PRO A 59 -3.87 -17.95 10.18
N LEU A 60 -4.48 -18.35 9.06
CA LEU A 60 -5.10 -17.41 8.11
C LEU A 60 -6.19 -16.53 8.73
N HIS A 61 -6.80 -16.94 9.84
CA HIS A 61 -7.79 -16.14 10.57
C HIS A 61 -7.19 -15.20 11.61
N SER A 62 -5.85 -15.15 11.72
CA SER A 62 -5.15 -14.27 12.66
C SER A 62 -4.94 -12.85 12.14
N PHE A 63 -5.64 -12.41 11.09
CA PHE A 63 -5.64 -11.04 10.58
C PHE A 63 -6.88 -10.75 9.71
N GLU A 64 -7.10 -9.48 9.36
CA GLU A 64 -8.13 -9.07 8.39
C GLU A 64 -7.50 -8.64 7.07
N LEU A 65 -7.94 -9.19 5.93
CA LEU A 65 -7.47 -8.77 4.61
C LEU A 65 -8.33 -7.62 4.09
N SER A 66 -7.80 -6.40 4.10
CA SER A 66 -8.46 -5.21 3.55
C SER A 66 -8.59 -5.31 2.03
N PHE A 67 -7.45 -5.50 1.34
CA PHE A 67 -7.39 -5.49 -0.12
C PHE A 67 -6.45 -6.57 -0.64
N LEU A 68 -6.83 -7.12 -1.79
CA LEU A 68 -5.94 -7.80 -2.73
C LEU A 68 -5.60 -6.78 -3.84
N SER A 69 -4.45 -6.14 -3.72
CA SER A 69 -3.94 -5.18 -4.70
C SER A 69 -3.29 -5.90 -5.87
N LEU A 70 -3.83 -5.66 -7.06
CA LEU A 70 -3.39 -6.19 -8.33
C LEU A 70 -2.72 -5.05 -9.11
N SER A 71 -1.41 -4.93 -8.97
CA SER A 71 -0.62 -3.79 -9.40
C SER A 71 0.01 -3.95 -10.78
N GLY A 72 0.29 -2.82 -11.42
CA GLY A 72 0.90 -2.76 -12.74
C GLY A 72 -0.09 -3.02 -13.87
N VAL A 73 -1.37 -2.69 -13.68
CA VAL A 73 -2.34 -2.64 -14.78
C VAL A 73 -1.94 -1.54 -15.77
N ASP A 74 -2.11 -1.84 -17.05
CA ASP A 74 -1.70 -0.98 -18.17
C ASP A 74 -2.66 -1.17 -19.36
N ASP A 75 -2.29 -0.59 -20.50
CA ASP A 75 -3.04 -0.61 -21.76
C ASP A 75 -3.40 -2.01 -22.29
N SER A 76 -2.78 -3.08 -21.78
CA SER A 76 -3.14 -4.47 -22.14
C SER A 76 -4.47 -4.93 -21.54
N VAL A 77 -5.03 -4.20 -20.58
CA VAL A 77 -6.25 -4.59 -19.85
C VAL A 77 -7.43 -3.71 -20.24
N SER A 78 -8.59 -4.32 -20.53
CA SER A 78 -9.81 -3.56 -20.79
C SER A 78 -10.36 -2.90 -19.52
N PRO A 79 -10.61 -1.57 -19.52
CA PRO A 79 -11.24 -0.90 -18.38
C PRO A 79 -12.61 -1.49 -18.00
N ARG A 80 -13.37 -1.98 -18.99
CA ARG A 80 -14.65 -2.66 -18.78
C ARG A 80 -14.49 -3.90 -17.90
N THR A 81 -13.47 -4.72 -18.19
CA THR A 81 -13.20 -5.94 -17.43
C THR A 81 -12.76 -5.63 -16.01
N LEU A 82 -11.95 -4.59 -15.79
CA LEU A 82 -11.61 -4.14 -14.43
C LEU A 82 -12.87 -3.77 -13.63
N CYS A 83 -13.77 -3.01 -14.25
CA CYS A 83 -15.04 -2.63 -13.64
C CYS A 83 -15.88 -3.86 -13.29
N ASP A 84 -16.01 -4.83 -14.19
CA ASP A 84 -16.76 -6.08 -13.94
C ASP A 84 -16.20 -6.85 -12.75
N ILE A 85 -14.88 -7.03 -12.68
CA ILE A 85 -14.21 -7.71 -11.57
C ILE A 85 -14.41 -6.97 -10.26
N SER A 86 -14.27 -5.64 -10.24
CA SER A 86 -14.43 -4.84 -9.02
C SER A 86 -15.85 -4.82 -8.47
N GLN A 87 -16.87 -4.97 -9.31
CA GLN A 87 -18.25 -5.10 -8.83
C GLN A 87 -18.51 -6.46 -8.18
N GLU A 88 -17.88 -7.52 -8.69
CA GLU A 88 -18.02 -8.86 -8.14
C GLU A 88 -17.19 -9.03 -6.86
N PHE A 89 -15.97 -8.48 -6.82
CA PHE A 89 -15.03 -8.65 -5.72
C PHE A 89 -14.61 -7.31 -5.13
N SER A 90 -15.38 -6.82 -4.16
CA SER A 90 -15.16 -5.51 -3.53
C SER A 90 -13.81 -5.38 -2.79
N PHE A 91 -13.13 -6.50 -2.50
CA PHE A 91 -11.81 -6.48 -1.87
C PHE A 91 -10.66 -6.33 -2.87
N VAL A 92 -10.94 -6.32 -4.17
CA VAL A 92 -9.92 -6.08 -5.20
C VAL A 92 -9.59 -4.60 -5.27
N GLU A 93 -8.30 -4.32 -5.30
CA GLU A 93 -7.75 -2.99 -5.57
C GLU A 93 -6.85 -3.06 -6.81
N TRP A 94 -6.87 -2.04 -7.64
CA TRP A 94 -6.04 -1.95 -8.83
C TRP A 94 -4.92 -0.93 -8.64
N GLY A 95 -3.67 -1.41 -8.68
CA GLY A 95 -2.49 -0.56 -8.58
C GLY A 95 -2.03 -0.07 -9.96
N VAL A 96 -2.00 1.25 -10.17
CA VAL A 96 -1.56 1.87 -11.42
C VAL A 96 -0.20 2.55 -11.19
N ASN A 97 0.80 2.20 -11.99
CA ASN A 97 2.12 2.81 -11.87
C ASN A 97 2.21 4.13 -12.64
N PHE A 98 2.71 5.17 -11.96
CA PHE A 98 2.93 6.50 -12.53
C PHE A 98 4.41 6.84 -12.50
N ARG A 99 4.96 7.06 -13.69
CA ARG A 99 6.33 7.51 -13.89
C ARG A 99 6.42 8.23 -15.23
N ALA A 100 6.62 9.55 -15.19
CA ALA A 100 6.45 10.45 -16.32
C ALA A 100 7.18 9.99 -17.59
N GLU A 101 8.40 9.50 -17.44
CA GLU A 101 9.23 9.08 -18.56
C GLU A 101 8.78 7.75 -19.20
N LYS A 102 8.06 6.91 -18.46
CA LYS A 102 7.63 5.55 -18.86
C LYS A 102 6.15 5.42 -19.24
N GLN A 103 5.32 6.36 -18.81
CA GLN A 103 3.88 6.31 -18.95
C GLN A 103 3.43 6.15 -20.41
N GLY A 104 2.66 5.08 -20.68
CA GLY A 104 2.18 4.71 -22.02
C GLY A 104 3.27 4.26 -23.00
N LYS A 105 4.52 4.05 -22.54
CA LYS A 105 5.66 3.65 -23.39
C LYS A 105 6.23 2.29 -23.01
N GLU A 106 6.20 1.97 -21.72
CA GLU A 106 6.68 0.70 -21.19
C GLU A 106 5.52 -0.11 -20.59
N PRO A 107 5.58 -1.45 -20.68
CA PRO A 107 4.71 -2.32 -19.90
C PRO A 107 4.65 -1.92 -18.42
N ARG A 108 3.48 -2.11 -17.80
CA ARG A 108 3.13 -1.78 -16.40
C ARG A 108 2.83 -0.32 -16.13
N TYR A 109 2.98 0.58 -17.11
CA TYR A 109 2.73 2.01 -16.96
C TYR A 109 1.62 2.46 -17.91
N ALA A 110 0.38 2.49 -17.40
CA ALA A 110 -0.81 2.85 -18.17
C ALA A 110 -0.69 4.23 -18.84
N SER A 111 -1.11 4.33 -20.10
CA SER A 111 -1.17 5.60 -20.81
C SER A 111 -2.27 6.53 -20.26
N LEU A 112 -2.15 7.83 -20.56
CA LEU A 112 -3.22 8.78 -20.28
C LEU A 112 -4.50 8.47 -21.08
N ALA A 113 -4.38 7.87 -22.27
CA ALA A 113 -5.53 7.47 -23.06
C ALA A 113 -6.31 6.34 -22.36
N TRP A 114 -5.60 5.37 -21.80
CA TRP A 114 -6.20 4.30 -21.01
C TRP A 114 -6.90 4.82 -19.74
N LEU A 115 -6.27 5.75 -19.01
CA LEU A 115 -6.88 6.37 -17.82
C LEU A 115 -8.18 7.11 -18.16
N ARG A 116 -8.24 7.79 -19.30
CA ARG A 116 -9.46 8.44 -19.78
C ARG A 116 -10.56 7.43 -20.11
N GLN A 117 -10.23 6.35 -20.82
CA GLN A 117 -11.18 5.28 -21.10
C GLN A 117 -11.72 4.62 -19.84
N LEU A 118 -10.86 4.46 -18.82
CA LEU A 118 -11.26 3.97 -17.52
C LEU A 118 -12.25 4.91 -16.82
N GLN A 119 -11.95 6.21 -16.82
CA GLN A 119 -12.86 7.20 -16.24
C GLN A 119 -14.21 7.22 -16.95
N GLU A 120 -14.22 7.23 -18.29
CA GLU A 120 -15.43 7.19 -19.11
C GLU A 120 -16.30 5.95 -18.80
N GLU A 121 -15.67 4.79 -18.65
CA GLU A 121 -16.37 3.54 -18.32
C GLU A 121 -16.95 3.57 -16.89
N ILE A 122 -16.21 4.14 -15.92
CA ILE A 122 -16.69 4.34 -14.55
C ILE A 122 -17.90 5.29 -14.55
N ASP A 123 -17.79 6.45 -15.18
CA ASP A 123 -18.86 7.46 -15.25
C ASP A 123 -20.12 6.87 -15.89
N ARG A 124 -19.96 6.16 -17.02
CA ARG A 124 -21.05 5.48 -17.71
C ARG A 124 -21.79 4.49 -16.82
N ARG A 125 -21.07 3.76 -15.94
CA ARG A 125 -21.70 2.81 -15.01
C ARG A 125 -22.32 3.49 -13.80
N GLN A 126 -21.71 4.54 -13.28
CA GLN A 126 -22.25 5.32 -12.16
C GLN A 126 -23.60 5.96 -12.50
N GLN A 127 -23.81 6.37 -13.76
CA GLN A 127 -25.11 6.88 -14.24
C GLN A 127 -26.27 5.89 -14.05
N THR A 128 -26.00 4.59 -13.90
CA THR A 128 -27.04 3.57 -13.63
C THR A 128 -27.51 3.53 -12.17
N GLY A 129 -26.80 4.20 -11.25
CA GLY A 129 -27.10 4.24 -9.82
C GLY A 129 -26.84 2.95 -9.04
N LYS A 130 -26.34 1.89 -9.70
CA LYS A 130 -26.06 0.58 -9.09
C LYS A 130 -24.57 0.23 -9.04
N PHE A 131 -23.70 1.16 -9.38
CA PHE A 131 -22.27 0.91 -9.49
C PHE A 131 -21.54 1.26 -8.20
N ALA A 132 -20.99 0.25 -7.54
CA ALA A 132 -20.16 0.44 -6.36
C ALA A 132 -18.83 1.11 -6.76
N PRO A 133 -18.22 1.91 -5.87
CA PRO A 133 -16.90 2.48 -6.08
C PRO A 133 -15.85 1.41 -6.33
N ILE A 134 -14.90 1.70 -7.24
CA ILE A 134 -13.73 0.86 -7.49
C ILE A 134 -12.57 1.35 -6.62
N HIS A 135 -11.78 0.43 -6.09
CA HIS A 135 -10.57 0.75 -5.33
C HIS A 135 -9.36 0.87 -6.25
N PHE A 136 -8.71 2.03 -6.23
CA PHE A 136 -7.47 2.30 -6.97
C PHE A 136 -6.36 2.80 -6.04
N ALA A 137 -5.14 2.35 -6.32
CA ALA A 137 -3.91 2.84 -5.71
C ALA A 137 -2.96 3.37 -6.79
N ALA A 138 -2.45 4.59 -6.63
CA ALA A 138 -1.49 5.19 -7.55
C ALA A 138 -0.07 5.00 -7.02
N HIS A 139 0.77 4.31 -7.78
CA HIS A 139 2.15 4.04 -7.42
C HIS A 139 3.07 5.07 -8.07
N LEU A 140 3.47 6.09 -7.32
CA LEU A 140 4.28 7.19 -7.81
C LEU A 140 5.77 6.86 -7.68
N GLY A 141 6.46 6.83 -8.83
CA GLY A 141 7.91 6.81 -8.94
C GLY A 141 8.45 8.10 -9.60
N GLY A 142 9.76 8.14 -9.81
CA GLY A 142 10.44 9.19 -10.57
C GLY A 142 10.13 10.62 -10.08
N GLU A 143 9.95 11.54 -11.02
CA GLU A 143 9.65 12.95 -10.74
C GLU A 143 8.34 13.13 -9.99
N TYR A 144 7.30 12.36 -10.31
CA TYR A 144 6.01 12.42 -9.62
C TYR A 144 6.13 12.13 -8.11
N CYS A 145 6.93 11.13 -7.73
CA CYS A 145 7.20 10.86 -6.32
C CYS A 145 7.96 12.04 -5.68
N VAL A 146 8.98 12.55 -6.37
CA VAL A 146 9.83 13.65 -5.89
C VAL A 146 9.03 14.94 -5.68
N ASP A 147 8.07 15.25 -6.55
CA ASP A 147 7.28 16.48 -6.43
C ASP A 147 6.34 16.42 -5.23
N VAL A 148 5.72 15.26 -4.97
CA VAL A 148 4.97 15.04 -3.72
C VAL A 148 5.88 15.19 -2.49
N LEU A 149 7.09 14.63 -2.53
CA LEU A 149 8.07 14.80 -1.46
C LEU A 149 8.47 16.28 -1.25
N LYS A 150 8.52 17.10 -2.30
CA LYS A 150 8.79 18.54 -2.21
C LYS A 150 7.62 19.36 -1.68
N GLY A 151 6.43 18.77 -1.58
CA GLY A 151 5.23 19.48 -1.11
C GLY A 151 4.20 19.76 -2.20
N ASP A 152 4.43 19.35 -3.44
CA ASP A 152 3.44 19.52 -4.51
C ASP A 152 2.29 18.53 -4.34
N THR A 153 1.06 19.07 -4.32
CA THR A 153 -0.17 18.28 -4.16
C THR A 153 -0.96 18.15 -5.45
N SER A 154 -0.53 18.81 -6.53
CA SER A 154 -1.32 18.99 -7.75
C SER A 154 -1.69 17.65 -8.39
N LEU A 155 -0.71 16.77 -8.61
CA LEU A 155 -0.98 15.44 -9.18
C LEU A 155 -1.84 14.58 -8.25
N VAL A 156 -1.60 14.62 -6.93
CA VAL A 156 -2.39 13.83 -5.98
C VAL A 156 -3.85 14.29 -5.97
N ARG A 157 -4.09 15.61 -6.05
CA ARG A 157 -5.44 16.17 -6.19
C ARG A 157 -6.09 15.71 -7.48
N THR A 158 -5.43 15.82 -8.62
CA THR A 158 -5.95 15.28 -9.90
C THR A 158 -6.30 13.79 -9.79
N LEU A 159 -5.41 12.96 -9.24
CA LEU A 159 -5.67 11.52 -9.09
C LEU A 159 -6.88 11.23 -8.20
N TRP A 160 -7.05 11.97 -7.11
CA TRP A 160 -8.19 11.79 -6.22
C TRP A 160 -9.48 12.42 -6.78
N GLU A 161 -9.43 13.68 -7.18
CA GLU A 161 -10.56 14.53 -7.59
C GLU A 161 -11.06 14.26 -9.01
N ASP A 162 -10.24 13.70 -9.90
CA ASP A 162 -10.68 13.37 -11.25
C ASP A 162 -10.84 11.86 -11.41
N TYR A 163 -9.87 11.08 -10.92
CA TYR A 163 -9.82 9.63 -11.17
C TYR A 163 -10.24 8.75 -9.99
N GLY A 164 -10.49 9.33 -8.80
CA GLY A 164 -10.98 8.59 -7.64
C GLY A 164 -9.95 7.71 -6.93
N PHE A 165 -8.65 7.94 -7.14
CA PHE A 165 -7.61 7.23 -6.39
C PHE A 165 -7.66 7.62 -4.91
N LEU A 166 -7.87 6.63 -4.04
CA LEU A 166 -7.94 6.84 -2.59
C LEU A 166 -6.60 6.61 -1.89
N ARG A 167 -5.66 5.94 -2.57
CA ARG A 167 -4.36 5.58 -2.01
C ARG A 167 -3.23 6.01 -2.93
N ILE A 168 -2.20 6.62 -2.36
CA ILE A 168 -1.01 7.08 -3.07
C ILE A 168 0.21 6.38 -2.47
N HIS A 169 0.76 5.44 -3.24
CA HIS A 169 1.98 4.73 -2.89
C HIS A 169 3.18 5.55 -3.36
N LEU A 170 3.99 6.03 -2.42
CA LEU A 170 5.24 6.70 -2.72
C LEU A 170 6.37 5.66 -2.66
N CYS A 171 7.07 5.51 -3.78
CA CYS A 171 8.21 4.60 -3.91
C CYS A 171 9.52 5.39 -4.06
N PRO A 172 10.03 6.07 -3.00
CA PRO A 172 11.19 6.94 -3.12
C PRO A 172 12.52 6.18 -3.06
N THR A 173 12.69 5.19 -3.93
CA THR A 173 13.91 4.37 -4.04
C THR A 173 14.60 4.59 -5.38
N ARG A 174 15.86 4.19 -5.47
CA ARG A 174 16.63 4.26 -6.72
C ARG A 174 16.03 3.40 -7.83
N SER A 175 15.51 2.20 -7.51
CA SER A 175 14.81 1.31 -8.47
C SER A 175 13.63 2.01 -9.15
N HIS A 176 13.01 2.96 -8.46
CA HIS A 176 11.90 3.77 -8.96
C HIS A 176 12.32 5.14 -9.51
N GLY A 177 13.61 5.39 -9.72
CA GLY A 177 14.11 6.65 -10.32
C GLY A 177 14.21 7.82 -9.34
N VAL A 178 14.21 7.58 -8.02
CA VAL A 178 14.31 8.64 -7.00
C VAL A 178 15.70 8.66 -6.37
N ASN A 179 16.25 9.86 -6.15
CA ASN A 179 17.50 10.02 -5.39
C ASN A 179 17.26 9.86 -3.88
N SER A 180 17.39 8.63 -3.40
CA SER A 180 17.15 8.28 -1.99
C SER A 180 18.15 8.87 -0.99
N SER A 181 19.28 9.44 -1.43
CA SER A 181 20.25 10.07 -0.52
C SER A 181 19.73 11.37 0.13
N GLN A 182 18.70 11.98 -0.46
CA GLN A 182 18.20 13.29 -0.05
C GLN A 182 16.89 13.21 0.76
N LEU A 183 16.35 12.01 1.02
CA LEU A 183 15.00 11.85 1.59
C LEU A 183 14.77 12.58 2.92
N LYS A 184 15.82 12.68 3.75
CA LYS A 184 15.71 13.36 5.05
C LYS A 184 15.26 14.82 4.92
N LYS A 185 15.62 15.51 3.83
CA LYS A 185 15.28 16.93 3.63
C LYS A 185 13.78 17.13 3.32
N TYR A 186 13.09 16.09 2.88
CA TYR A 186 11.69 16.12 2.49
C TYR A 186 10.72 15.77 3.62
N LEU A 187 11.22 15.47 4.84
CA LEU A 187 10.39 15.00 5.94
C LEU A 187 9.29 16.01 6.32
N SER A 188 9.64 17.29 6.45
CA SER A 188 8.68 18.32 6.84
C SER A 188 7.64 18.59 5.75
N THR A 189 8.08 18.71 4.49
CA THR A 189 7.19 18.96 3.35
C THR A 189 6.24 17.78 3.09
N LEU A 190 6.74 16.54 3.15
CA LEU A 190 5.89 15.35 3.02
C LEU A 190 4.84 15.29 4.15
N LYS A 191 5.24 15.58 5.39
CA LYS A 191 4.29 15.61 6.51
C LYS A 191 3.18 16.64 6.26
N SER A 192 3.51 17.83 5.76
CA SER A 192 2.52 18.84 5.38
C SER A 192 1.56 18.35 4.29
N VAL A 193 2.05 17.62 3.29
CA VAL A 193 1.20 17.03 2.24
C VAL A 193 0.22 16.01 2.81
N ILE A 194 0.70 15.09 3.65
CA ILE A 194 -0.15 14.05 4.28
C ILE A 194 -1.28 14.71 5.09
N ILE A 195 -0.96 15.76 5.85
CA ILE A 195 -1.95 16.50 6.66
C ILE A 195 -2.93 17.29 5.77
N ALA A 196 -2.46 17.86 4.66
CA ALA A 196 -3.27 18.67 3.76
C ALA A 196 -4.30 17.86 2.94
N LEU A 197 -4.15 16.53 2.89
CA LEU A 197 -4.98 15.63 2.10
C LEU A 197 -5.48 14.44 2.96
N PRO A 198 -6.26 14.69 4.03
CA PRO A 198 -6.72 13.64 4.96
C PRO A 198 -7.61 12.58 4.31
N GLN A 199 -8.21 12.88 3.16
CA GLN A 199 -9.07 12.00 2.38
C GLN A 199 -8.31 10.99 1.51
N VAL A 200 -6.98 11.11 1.44
CA VAL A 200 -6.09 10.22 0.70
C VAL A 200 -5.21 9.48 1.69
N GLU A 201 -5.13 8.14 1.57
CA GLU A 201 -4.17 7.35 2.31
C GLU A 201 -2.81 7.39 1.60
N PHE A 202 -1.79 7.92 2.27
CA PHE A 202 -0.42 7.89 1.80
C PHE A 202 0.26 6.61 2.27
N VAL A 203 0.82 5.87 1.34
CA VAL A 203 1.50 4.60 1.60
C VAL A 203 2.99 4.79 1.33
N LEU A 204 3.82 4.57 2.34
CA LEU A 204 5.28 4.64 2.18
C LEU A 204 5.90 3.26 2.05
N LEU A 205 6.61 3.05 0.96
CA LEU A 205 7.45 1.87 0.77
C LEU A 205 8.58 1.84 1.81
N VAL A 206 8.61 0.81 2.64
CA VAL A 206 9.60 0.60 3.70
C VAL A 206 10.73 -0.26 3.19
N THR A 207 11.89 0.34 2.98
CA THR A 207 13.13 -0.34 2.59
C THR A 207 14.30 0.21 3.40
N ARG A 208 15.50 -0.34 3.15
CA ARG A 208 16.73 0.22 3.70
C ARG A 208 16.98 1.66 3.23
N GLU A 209 16.60 1.99 1.99
CA GLU A 209 16.78 3.33 1.41
C GLU A 209 15.85 4.36 2.04
N THR A 210 14.60 3.98 2.32
CA THR A 210 13.56 4.92 2.78
C THR A 210 13.50 5.06 4.31
N ARG A 211 14.26 4.24 5.06
CA ARG A 211 14.23 4.18 6.53
C ARG A 211 14.36 5.54 7.23
N VAL A 212 15.16 6.45 6.68
CA VAL A 212 15.39 7.78 7.28
C VAL A 212 14.12 8.61 7.32
N LEU A 213 13.21 8.37 6.38
CA LEU A 213 11.92 9.02 6.26
C LEU A 213 10.85 8.22 7.01
N THR A 214 10.73 6.92 6.72
CA THR A 214 9.64 6.08 7.25
C THR A 214 9.69 5.95 8.75
N PHE A 215 10.86 5.88 9.38
CA PHE A 215 10.94 5.72 10.85
C PHE A 215 10.58 6.99 11.61
N GLN A 216 10.94 8.15 11.06
CA GLN A 216 10.51 9.42 11.64
C GLN A 216 8.98 9.53 11.60
N LEU A 217 8.37 9.14 10.47
CA LEU A 217 6.93 9.16 10.30
C LEU A 217 6.20 8.04 11.07
N MET A 218 6.84 6.90 11.37
CA MET A 218 6.28 5.90 12.28
C MET A 218 6.21 6.41 13.73
N ASN A 219 7.14 7.26 14.15
CA ASN A 219 7.16 7.83 15.49
C ASN A 219 6.11 8.94 15.67
N ASP A 220 5.73 9.58 14.58
CA ASP A 220 4.80 10.72 14.52
C ASP A 220 3.73 10.45 13.45
N CYS A 221 3.05 9.32 13.64
CA CYS A 221 2.19 8.74 12.61
C CYS A 221 0.89 9.52 12.44
N GLN A 222 0.52 9.75 11.18
CA GLN A 222 -0.74 10.41 10.82
C GLN A 222 -1.83 9.35 10.55
N PRO A 223 -3.12 9.65 10.78
CA PRO A 223 -4.19 8.67 10.59
C PRO A 223 -4.33 8.15 9.15
N ASN A 224 -3.99 8.98 8.16
CA ASN A 224 -4.02 8.65 6.73
C ASN A 224 -2.64 8.24 6.19
N LEU A 225 -1.74 7.78 7.06
CA LEU A 225 -0.45 7.22 6.68
C LEU A 225 -0.46 5.70 6.85
N ALA A 226 0.11 5.00 5.90
CA ALA A 226 0.26 3.56 5.86
C ALA A 226 1.68 3.16 5.42
N PHE A 227 2.05 1.92 5.68
CA PHE A 227 3.40 1.41 5.40
C PHE A 227 3.36 0.12 4.59
N PHE A 228 4.17 0.07 3.54
CA PHE A 228 4.24 -1.08 2.64
C PHE A 228 5.59 -1.78 2.74
N TYR A 229 5.56 -3.09 3.01
CA TYR A 229 6.74 -3.93 3.18
C TYR A 229 6.92 -4.84 1.95
N ASN A 230 7.88 -4.49 1.09
CA ASN A 230 8.23 -5.27 -0.08
C ASN A 230 9.38 -6.25 0.24
N ALA A 231 9.16 -7.55 0.08
CA ALA A 231 10.16 -8.59 0.37
C ALA A 231 11.35 -8.58 -0.59
N GLU A 232 11.16 -8.28 -1.88
CA GLU A 232 12.26 -8.30 -2.87
C GLU A 232 13.32 -7.24 -2.51
N GLU A 233 12.87 -6.05 -2.12
CA GLU A 233 13.72 -4.93 -1.70
C GLU A 233 14.44 -5.18 -0.35
N LEU A 234 14.05 -6.22 0.39
CA LEU A 234 14.73 -6.64 1.63
C LEU A 234 15.84 -7.68 1.39
N THR A 235 15.87 -8.34 0.22
CA THR A 235 16.73 -9.51 -0.06
C THR A 235 18.06 -9.21 -0.75
N CYS A 236 18.36 -7.94 -1.04
CA CYS A 236 19.64 -7.53 -1.66
C CYS A 236 20.89 -7.92 -0.83
N CYS A 237 20.72 -8.48 0.37
CA CYS A 237 21.79 -9.00 1.21
C CYS A 237 21.37 -10.36 1.80
N SER A 238 21.93 -11.45 1.28
CA SER A 238 22.07 -12.79 1.91
C SER A 238 21.12 -13.94 1.49
N SER A 239 21.73 -14.89 0.75
CA SER A 239 21.60 -16.37 0.81
C SER A 239 20.21 -17.01 0.98
N SER A 240 19.71 -17.61 -0.12
CA SER A 240 18.96 -18.89 -0.27
C SER A 240 17.90 -19.37 0.73
N GLY A 241 17.52 -18.58 1.73
CA GLY A 241 16.45 -18.88 2.69
C GLY A 241 15.11 -18.23 2.30
N PRO A 242 13.98 -18.74 2.84
CA PRO A 242 12.69 -18.08 2.67
C PRO A 242 12.75 -16.66 3.28
N VAL A 243 12.28 -15.68 2.51
CA VAL A 243 12.29 -14.28 2.93
C VAL A 243 11.40 -14.11 4.15
N ARG A 244 11.97 -13.63 5.25
CA ARG A 244 11.19 -13.37 6.47
C ARG A 244 10.43 -12.06 6.32
N ARG A 245 9.10 -12.10 6.42
CA ARG A 245 8.25 -10.91 6.47
C ARG A 245 8.47 -10.16 7.79
N PRO A 246 8.55 -8.82 7.78
CA PRO A 246 8.60 -8.05 9.01
C PRO A 246 7.21 -7.98 9.69
N PRO A 247 7.14 -7.76 11.02
CA PRO A 247 5.86 -7.53 11.68
C PRO A 247 5.20 -6.25 11.17
N PRO A 248 3.90 -6.02 11.40
CA PRO A 248 3.29 -4.75 11.05
C PRO A 248 3.88 -3.59 11.88
N CYS A 249 3.64 -2.35 11.42
CA CYS A 249 3.95 -1.15 12.18
C CYS A 249 3.33 -1.22 13.59
N PRO A 250 4.07 -0.90 14.67
CA PRO A 250 3.62 -1.10 16.04
C PRO A 250 2.40 -0.27 16.44
N HIS A 251 2.00 0.72 15.66
CA HIS A 251 0.82 1.54 15.95
C HIS A 251 -0.47 0.80 15.51
N PRO A 252 -1.38 0.42 16.42
CA PRO A 252 -2.50 -0.49 16.15
C PRO A 252 -3.50 0.01 15.09
N GLY A 253 -3.61 1.33 14.91
CA GLY A 253 -4.51 1.94 13.91
C GLY A 253 -3.90 2.23 12.54
N ILE A 254 -2.63 1.89 12.30
CA ILE A 254 -1.95 2.22 11.04
C ILE A 254 -2.01 1.06 10.07
N HIS A 255 -2.52 1.30 8.87
CA HIS A 255 -2.65 0.27 7.84
C HIS A 255 -1.26 -0.19 7.36
N CYS A 256 -1.12 -1.50 7.11
CA CYS A 256 0.14 -2.09 6.66
C CYS A 256 -0.08 -3.05 5.51
N GLY A 257 0.86 -3.09 4.57
CA GLY A 257 0.77 -3.91 3.38
C GLY A 257 2.01 -4.72 3.13
N TYR A 258 1.83 -5.81 2.39
CA TYR A 258 2.88 -6.77 2.09
C TYR A 258 2.90 -7.08 0.60
N GLY A 259 4.08 -7.08 -0.02
CA GLY A 259 4.22 -7.44 -1.44
C GLY A 259 5.64 -7.87 -1.79
N GLY A 260 5.91 -8.06 -3.09
CA GLY A 260 7.19 -8.56 -3.58
C GLY A 260 7.32 -10.08 -3.50
N GLY A 261 7.67 -10.69 -4.64
CA GLY A 261 7.85 -12.13 -4.79
C GLY A 261 6.56 -12.96 -4.68
N ILE A 262 5.39 -12.32 -4.61
CA ILE A 262 4.10 -13.01 -4.50
C ILE A 262 3.59 -13.34 -5.90
N THR A 263 3.26 -14.61 -6.12
CA THR A 263 2.75 -15.17 -7.37
C THR A 263 1.49 -15.99 -7.11
N VAL A 264 0.81 -16.41 -8.19
CA VAL A 264 -0.36 -17.28 -8.09
C VAL A 264 -0.03 -18.57 -7.33
N GLU A 265 1.15 -19.14 -7.58
CA GLU A 265 1.58 -20.42 -7.04
C GLU A 265 1.91 -20.38 -5.55
N ASN A 266 2.36 -19.22 -5.04
CA ASN A 266 2.80 -19.09 -3.65
C ASN A 266 1.88 -18.22 -2.77
N LEU A 267 0.81 -17.64 -3.32
CA LEU A 267 -0.06 -16.69 -2.63
C LEU A 267 -0.58 -17.24 -1.29
N THR A 268 -1.07 -18.47 -1.27
CA THR A 268 -1.59 -19.10 -0.03
C THR A 268 -0.52 -19.21 1.05
N ASP A 269 0.70 -19.62 0.68
CA ASP A 269 1.81 -19.75 1.63
C ASP A 269 2.31 -18.40 2.12
N GLU A 270 2.32 -17.39 1.24
CA GLU A 270 2.63 -16.00 1.61
C GLU A 270 1.58 -15.42 2.56
N LEU A 271 0.29 -15.67 2.32
CA LEU A 271 -0.78 -15.26 3.23
C LEU A 271 -0.62 -15.90 4.61
N ARG A 272 -0.27 -17.19 4.70
CA ARG A 272 0.05 -17.83 5.99
C ARG A 272 1.26 -17.22 6.68
N ARG A 273 2.32 -16.90 5.93
CA ARG A 273 3.51 -16.21 6.46
C ARG A 273 3.16 -14.81 6.99
N ILE A 274 2.33 -14.07 6.26
CA ILE A 274 1.84 -12.75 6.68
C ILE A 274 1.00 -12.88 7.95
N ALA A 275 0.09 -13.85 7.99
CA ALA A 275 -0.76 -14.10 9.15
C ALA A 275 0.07 -14.35 10.42
N GLN A 276 1.10 -15.20 10.32
CA GLN A 276 2.02 -15.49 11.43
C GLN A 276 2.75 -14.26 11.97
N VAL A 277 3.11 -13.30 11.12
CA VAL A 277 3.82 -12.08 11.57
C VAL A 277 2.88 -10.97 12.04
N VAL A 278 1.65 -10.92 11.53
CA VAL A 278 0.62 -9.98 11.98
C VAL A 278 0.04 -10.44 13.31
N ASN A 279 -0.34 -11.72 13.40
CA ASN A 279 -0.84 -12.41 14.60
C ASN A 279 -1.79 -11.56 15.45
N ASN A 280 -2.73 -10.90 14.80
CA ASN A 280 -3.74 -10.06 15.42
C ASN A 280 -5.01 -10.04 14.54
N PRO A 281 -6.08 -10.75 14.95
CA PRO A 281 -7.28 -10.95 14.12
C PRO A 281 -8.09 -9.69 13.87
N LYS A 282 -7.74 -8.55 14.48
CA LYS A 282 -8.39 -7.24 14.25
C LYS A 282 -7.50 -6.27 13.49
N ARG A 283 -6.35 -6.74 12.98
CA ARG A 283 -5.40 -5.89 12.27
C ARG A 283 -5.67 -5.98 10.76
N PRO A 284 -6.21 -4.92 10.13
CA PRO A 284 -6.32 -4.84 8.69
C PRO A 284 -4.94 -4.78 8.05
N VAL A 285 -4.73 -5.61 7.03
CA VAL A 285 -3.58 -5.54 6.13
C VAL A 285 -4.00 -5.74 4.69
N TRP A 286 -3.21 -5.25 3.73
CA TRP A 286 -3.39 -5.57 2.32
C TRP A 286 -2.22 -6.38 1.77
N VAL A 287 -2.47 -7.09 0.69
CA VAL A 287 -1.45 -7.83 -0.06
C VAL A 287 -1.38 -7.28 -1.48
N ASP A 288 -0.16 -7.08 -1.98
CA ASP A 288 0.10 -6.50 -3.29
C ASP A 288 0.90 -7.46 -4.17
N LEU A 289 0.40 -7.68 -5.38
CA LEU A 289 1.03 -8.50 -6.41
C LEU A 289 1.22 -7.66 -7.66
N GLU A 290 2.41 -7.69 -8.25
CA GLU A 290 2.71 -6.99 -9.50
C GLU A 290 3.40 -7.94 -10.51
N SER A 291 4.65 -8.30 -10.25
CA SER A 291 5.45 -9.15 -11.15
C SER A 291 4.85 -10.54 -11.34
N GLY A 292 4.27 -11.13 -10.30
CA GLY A 292 3.59 -12.43 -10.36
C GLY A 292 2.32 -12.46 -11.20
N LEU A 293 1.77 -11.30 -11.57
CA LEU A 293 0.59 -11.17 -12.43
C LEU A 293 0.95 -10.98 -13.90
N ARG A 294 2.24 -10.89 -14.24
CA ARG A 294 2.68 -10.71 -15.63
C ARG A 294 2.88 -12.04 -16.32
N SER A 295 2.54 -12.09 -17.59
CA SER A 295 2.94 -13.16 -18.50
C SER A 295 4.05 -12.63 -19.39
N SER A 296 5.21 -13.27 -19.33
CA SER A 296 6.38 -12.95 -20.14
C SER A 296 7.10 -14.23 -20.54
N GLY A 297 7.84 -14.18 -21.65
CA GLY A 297 8.59 -15.32 -22.14
C GLY A 297 9.35 -14.98 -23.43
N PRO A 298 10.20 -15.89 -23.94
CA PRO A 298 10.91 -15.66 -25.19
C PRO A 298 9.94 -15.33 -26.34
N GLY A 299 10.04 -14.11 -26.88
CA GLY A 299 9.17 -13.62 -27.95
C GLY A 299 7.74 -13.24 -27.53
N ARG A 300 7.42 -13.25 -26.23
CA ARG A 300 6.14 -12.75 -25.71
C ARG A 300 6.34 -11.40 -25.02
N PRO A 301 5.49 -10.38 -25.31
CA PRO A 301 5.53 -9.12 -24.59
C PRO A 301 5.26 -9.32 -23.09
N ASP A 302 5.82 -8.45 -22.25
CA ASP A 302 5.45 -8.36 -20.84
C ASP A 302 4.02 -7.80 -20.77
N GLU A 303 3.03 -8.63 -20.46
CA GLU A 303 1.61 -8.26 -20.43
C GLU A 303 0.96 -8.60 -19.08
N PHE A 304 -0.05 -7.82 -18.70
CA PHE A 304 -0.83 -8.09 -17.51
C PHE A 304 -1.77 -9.28 -17.76
N ASP A 305 -1.62 -10.35 -16.99
CA ASP A 305 -2.38 -11.58 -17.19
C ASP A 305 -3.63 -11.60 -16.31
N LEU A 306 -4.78 -11.30 -16.91
CA LEU A 306 -6.08 -11.37 -16.24
C LEU A 306 -6.43 -12.77 -15.72
N GLY A 307 -5.91 -13.84 -16.35
CA GLY A 307 -6.10 -15.20 -15.87
C GLY A 307 -5.37 -15.44 -14.54
N LYS A 308 -4.15 -14.92 -14.41
CA LYS A 308 -3.40 -14.95 -13.13
C LYS A 308 -4.06 -14.10 -12.06
N ALA A 309 -4.50 -12.88 -12.42
CA ALA A 309 -5.26 -12.02 -11.51
C ALA A 309 -6.52 -12.73 -10.99
N TRP A 310 -7.29 -13.35 -11.87
CA TRP A 310 -8.47 -14.14 -11.50
C TRP A 310 -8.15 -15.32 -10.59
N ALA A 311 -7.06 -16.04 -10.87
CA ALA A 311 -6.61 -17.15 -10.02
C ALA A 311 -6.25 -16.69 -8.59
N CYS A 312 -5.61 -15.52 -8.45
CA CYS A 312 -5.33 -14.91 -7.15
C CYS A 312 -6.62 -14.51 -6.42
N ILE A 313 -7.57 -13.87 -7.12
CA ILE A 313 -8.87 -13.49 -6.56
C ILE A 313 -9.61 -14.72 -6.05
N ARG A 314 -9.71 -15.77 -6.87
CA ARG A 314 -10.34 -17.04 -6.48
C ARG A 314 -9.68 -17.68 -5.28
N THR A 315 -8.35 -17.71 -5.24
CA THR A 315 -7.61 -18.23 -4.09
C THR A 315 -8.01 -17.48 -2.82
N VAL A 316 -8.01 -16.15 -2.85
CA VAL A 316 -8.39 -15.35 -1.68
C VAL A 316 -9.87 -15.50 -1.31
N PHE A 317 -10.76 -15.62 -2.31
CA PHE A 317 -12.18 -15.86 -2.09
C PHE A 317 -12.44 -17.22 -1.44
N ASP A 318 -11.81 -18.28 -1.94
CA ASP A 318 -11.96 -19.65 -1.44
C ASP A 318 -11.38 -19.82 -0.03
N LEU A 319 -10.40 -18.99 0.36
CA LEU A 319 -9.84 -18.98 1.72
C LEU A 319 -10.74 -18.28 2.76
N ASP A 320 -11.79 -17.57 2.33
CA ASP A 320 -12.75 -16.86 3.19
C ASP A 320 -12.11 -16.02 4.30
N LEU A 321 -11.04 -15.30 3.96
CA LEU A 321 -10.26 -14.54 4.94
C LEU A 321 -11.12 -13.46 5.62
N PRO A 322 -10.95 -13.23 6.94
CA PRO A 322 -11.66 -12.16 7.64
C PRO A 322 -11.47 -10.82 6.95
N ARG A 323 -12.56 -10.05 6.86
CA ARG A 323 -12.57 -8.75 6.19
C ARG A 323 -12.87 -7.64 7.18
N PRO A 324 -12.20 -6.48 7.06
CA PRO A 324 -12.57 -5.31 7.84
C PRO A 324 -14.02 -4.96 7.53
N ARG A 325 -14.82 -4.69 8.56
CA ARG A 325 -16.16 -4.13 8.34
C ARG A 325 -16.00 -2.80 7.59
N PRO A 326 -16.82 -2.53 6.57
CA PRO A 326 -16.85 -1.21 5.94
C PRO A 326 -17.06 -0.17 7.04
N THR A 327 -16.04 0.61 7.36
CA THR A 327 -16.19 1.71 8.30
C THR A 327 -16.93 2.81 7.56
N PHE A 328 -17.94 3.41 8.20
CA PHE A 328 -18.80 4.46 7.63
C PHE A 328 -18.06 5.68 7.04
N ALA A 329 -16.74 5.79 7.24
CA ALA A 329 -15.86 6.81 6.67
C ALA A 329 -15.74 6.74 5.13
N SER A 330 -16.19 5.65 4.49
CA SER A 330 -16.35 5.60 3.02
C SER A 330 -17.46 6.53 2.49
N ARG A 331 -18.27 7.16 3.35
CA ARG A 331 -19.30 8.14 2.95
C ARG A 331 -18.74 9.42 2.33
N SER A 332 -17.44 9.69 2.37
CA SER A 332 -16.85 10.82 1.64
C SER A 332 -17.11 10.74 0.13
N GLN A 333 -17.36 9.54 -0.42
CA GLN A 333 -17.77 9.36 -1.82
C GLN A 333 -19.25 9.69 -2.07
N ALA A 334 -20.12 9.67 -1.05
CA ALA A 334 -21.52 10.08 -1.20
C ALA A 334 -21.66 11.61 -1.43
N VAL A 335 -20.67 12.41 -0.99
CA VAL A 335 -20.68 13.86 -1.18
C VAL A 335 -20.50 14.24 -2.67
N ARG A 336 -19.85 13.39 -3.48
CA ARG A 336 -19.71 13.64 -4.92
C ARG A 336 -21.05 13.60 -5.68
N ALA A 337 -22.05 12.88 -5.17
CA ALA A 337 -23.36 12.82 -5.81
C ALA A 337 -24.19 14.12 -5.62
N GLU A 338 -23.75 15.06 -4.78
CA GLU A 338 -24.50 16.29 -4.46
C GLU A 338 -23.94 17.57 -5.09
N HIS A 339 -23.02 17.49 -6.07
CA HIS A 339 -22.62 18.65 -6.88
C HIS A 339 -23.04 18.52 -8.35
N PRO A 340 -24.34 18.69 -8.66
CA PRO A 340 -24.78 18.91 -10.03
C PRO A 340 -24.50 20.38 -10.42
N GLY A 341 -23.54 20.58 -11.31
CA GLY A 341 -23.48 21.70 -12.26
C GLY A 341 -23.27 23.12 -11.71
N SER A 342 -22.03 23.62 -11.76
CA SER A 342 -21.82 25.02 -12.13
C SER A 342 -21.69 25.09 -13.65
N SER A 343 -22.81 25.27 -14.32
CA SER A 343 -22.84 25.75 -15.71
C SER A 343 -22.30 27.18 -15.72
N GLY A 344 -21.03 27.34 -16.10
CA GLY A 344 -20.44 28.63 -16.43
C GLY A 344 -21.14 29.20 -17.66
N THR A 345 -21.83 30.31 -17.45
CA THR A 345 -22.49 31.13 -18.47
C THR A 345 -21.47 31.77 -19.41
N ASP A 346 -21.74 31.67 -20.71
CA ASP A 346 -21.24 32.53 -21.77
C ASP A 346 -21.41 34.01 -21.40
N GLU A 347 -20.31 34.77 -21.38
CA GLU A 347 -20.36 36.23 -21.58
C GLU A 347 -19.06 36.69 -22.25
N LEU A 348 -19.02 36.55 -23.58
CA LEU A 348 -18.05 37.21 -24.46
C LEU A 348 -18.77 38.35 -25.18
N THR A 349 -19.01 39.44 -24.44
CA THR A 349 -19.34 40.75 -25.02
C THR A 349 -18.08 41.37 -25.59
N GLY A 350 -18.13 41.67 -26.89
CA GLY A 350 -17.01 42.18 -27.66
C GLY A 350 -16.58 43.60 -27.35
N VAL A 351 -15.41 43.94 -27.88
CA VAL A 351 -15.01 45.32 -28.14
C VAL A 351 -14.36 45.36 -29.53
N THR A 352 -15.11 45.91 -30.49
CA THR A 352 -14.58 46.61 -31.65
C THR A 352 -14.45 48.08 -31.31
N ARG A 353 -13.23 48.61 -31.29
CA ARG A 353 -12.79 49.82 -32.02
C ARG A 353 -11.32 50.10 -31.78
#